data_AF-A0A7W9IBF6-F1
#
_entry.id   AF-A0A7W9IBF6-F1
#
_cell.length_a   1.000
_cell.length_b   1.000
_cell.length_c   1.000
_cell.angle_alpha   90.00
_cell.angle_beta   90.00
_cell.angle_gamma   90.00
#
_symmetry.space_group_name_H-M   'P 1'
#
loop_
_entity.id
_entity.type
_entity.pdbx_description
1 polymer ?
#
loop_
_entity_poly.entity_id
_entity_poly.type
_entity_poly.pdbx_seq_one_letter_code
_entity_poly.pdbx_strand_id
1 'polypeptide(L)'
;MAWRSWSVSAISWKAVLAEVGQASGRLLRRVTRHGALGPRLGTDAVKVIVRDLAVRARVPGGESFTAHSLRAGGATVAYAAGVPVSVIAKHGRWALASPVVLRYIRAVDRWRDNAMRGVGL
;
A
#
# COMPACT_ATOMS: atom_id res chain seq x y z
N MET A 1 -27.34 9.96 -8.51
CA MET A 1 -25.96 10.33 -8.90
C MET A 1 -25.07 9.12 -8.69
N ALA A 2 -24.85 8.33 -9.75
CA ALA A 2 -24.27 6.99 -9.65
C ALA A 2 -22.75 7.06 -9.51
N TRP A 3 -22.23 6.57 -8.39
CA TRP A 3 -20.80 6.33 -8.20
C TRP A 3 -20.41 5.16 -9.12
N ARG A 4 -19.83 5.45 -10.28
CA ARG A 4 -19.23 4.41 -11.13
C ARG A 4 -18.12 3.73 -10.32
N SER A 5 -18.19 2.40 -10.17
CA SER A 5 -17.13 1.62 -9.52
C SER A 5 -15.89 1.60 -10.42
N TRP A 6 -14.88 2.40 -10.09
CA TRP A 6 -13.57 2.33 -10.71
C TRP A 6 -12.76 1.22 -10.04
N SER A 7 -13.06 -0.03 -10.35
CA SER A 7 -12.17 -1.16 -10.07
C SER A 7 -11.02 -1.12 -11.07
N VAL A 8 -10.08 -0.20 -10.89
CA VAL A 8 -8.89 -0.13 -11.75
C VAL A 8 -7.92 -1.21 -11.31
N SER A 9 -7.92 -2.34 -12.00
CA SER A 9 -6.86 -3.33 -11.84
C SER A 9 -5.57 -2.85 -12.52
N ALA A 10 -4.42 -3.41 -12.14
CA ALA A 10 -3.17 -3.14 -12.86
C ALA A 10 -3.26 -3.50 -14.36
N ILE A 11 -4.12 -4.47 -14.71
CA ILE A 11 -4.40 -4.88 -16.09
C ILE A 11 -5.15 -3.77 -16.83
N SER A 12 -6.16 -3.16 -16.21
CA SER A 12 -6.89 -2.04 -16.84
C SER A 12 -6.00 -0.82 -17.04
N TRP A 13 -5.04 -0.56 -16.14
CA TRP A 13 -4.10 0.55 -16.34
C TRP A 13 -3.17 0.34 -17.55
N LYS A 14 -2.69 -0.89 -17.76
CA LYS A 14 -1.89 -1.20 -18.96
C LYS A 14 -2.68 -1.00 -20.25
N ALA A 15 -3.96 -1.36 -20.26
CA ALA A 15 -4.84 -1.13 -21.41
C ALA A 15 -4.97 0.37 -21.73
N VAL A 16 -5.22 1.20 -20.70
CA VAL A 16 -5.27 2.67 -20.86
C VAL A 16 -3.97 3.23 -21.41
N LEU A 17 -2.80 2.75 -20.95
CA LEU A 17 -1.52 3.19 -21.49
C LEU A 17 -1.33 2.79 -22.96
N ALA A 18 -1.79 1.61 -23.35
CA ALA A 18 -1.72 1.15 -24.73
C ALA A 18 -2.60 2.01 -25.66
N GLU A 19 -3.81 2.38 -25.22
CA GLU A 19 -4.73 3.25 -25.98
C GLU A 19 -4.12 4.63 -26.30
N VAL A 20 -3.29 5.16 -25.41
CA VAL A 20 -2.58 6.44 -25.61
C VAL A 20 -1.18 6.26 -26.23
N GLY A 21 -0.92 5.11 -26.87
CA GLY A 21 0.31 4.83 -27.61
C GLY A 21 1.54 4.53 -26.74
N GLN A 22 1.36 4.26 -25.44
CA GLN A 22 2.44 4.00 -24.48
C GLN A 22 2.48 2.51 -24.08
N ALA A 23 2.75 1.63 -25.05
CA ALA A 23 2.80 0.18 -24.81
C ALA A 23 4.06 -0.31 -24.05
N SER A 24 5.09 0.55 -23.91
CA SER A 24 6.37 0.18 -23.30
C SER A 24 6.90 1.27 -22.36
N GLY A 25 7.98 0.95 -21.63
CA GLY A 25 8.64 1.87 -20.71
C GLY A 25 8.08 1.87 -19.29
N ARG A 26 8.10 3.03 -18.62
CA ARG A 26 7.72 3.14 -17.21
C ARG A 26 6.20 3.04 -17.03
N LEU A 27 5.74 2.19 -16.12
CA LEU A 27 4.32 2.01 -15.81
C LEU A 27 3.71 3.22 -15.09
N LEU A 28 4.46 3.81 -14.15
CA LEU A 28 4.04 4.99 -13.40
C LEU A 28 4.59 6.25 -14.06
N ARG A 29 3.69 7.13 -14.48
CA ARG A 29 3.98 8.35 -15.23
C ARG A 29 3.29 9.53 -14.56
N ARG A 30 3.89 10.73 -14.70
CA ARG A 30 3.21 11.98 -14.33
C ARG A 30 2.04 12.19 -15.29
N VAL A 31 0.90 12.64 -14.77
CA VAL A 31 -0.22 13.14 -15.56
C VAL A 31 -0.33 14.64 -15.31
N THR A 32 -0.34 15.46 -16.36
CA THR A 32 -0.53 16.91 -16.20
C THR A 32 -2.00 17.22 -15.94
N ARG A 33 -2.30 18.45 -15.49
CA ARG A 33 -3.70 18.89 -15.30
C ARG A 33 -4.56 18.81 -16.58
N HIS A 34 -3.91 18.77 -17.75
CA HIS A 34 -4.55 18.66 -19.07
C HIS A 34 -4.60 17.22 -19.58
N GLY A 35 -4.26 16.23 -18.76
CA GLY A 35 -4.31 14.81 -19.12
C GLY A 35 -3.08 14.27 -19.88
N ALA A 36 -2.09 15.11 -20.18
CA ALA A 36 -0.90 14.67 -20.91
C ALA A 36 0.03 13.80 -20.03
N LEU A 37 0.56 12.72 -20.59
CA LEU A 37 1.49 11.82 -19.91
C LEU A 37 2.95 12.32 -20.00
N GLY A 38 3.61 12.41 -18.86
CA GLY A 38 5.04 12.66 -18.75
C GLY A 38 5.89 11.38 -18.81
N PRO A 39 7.23 11.52 -18.86
CA PRO A 39 8.14 10.39 -19.06
C PRO A 39 8.26 9.47 -17.82
N ARG A 40 8.09 10.01 -16.61
CA ARG A 40 8.16 9.25 -15.35
C ARG A 40 7.37 9.91 -14.24
N LEU A 41 6.95 9.12 -13.26
CA LEU A 41 6.49 9.63 -11.98
C LEU A 41 7.69 10.16 -11.16
N GLY A 42 7.49 11.24 -10.42
CA GLY A 42 8.51 11.77 -9.50
C GLY A 42 8.80 10.81 -8.34
N THR A 43 10.00 10.87 -7.77
CA THR A 43 10.44 9.97 -6.69
C THR A 43 9.57 10.10 -5.43
N ASP A 44 9.20 11.33 -5.06
CA ASP A 44 8.32 11.59 -3.91
C ASP A 44 6.83 11.56 -4.26
N ALA A 45 6.47 11.47 -5.54
CA ALA A 45 5.07 11.59 -5.95
C ALA A 45 4.21 10.46 -5.39
N VAL A 46 4.74 9.24 -5.23
CA VAL A 46 3.99 8.14 -4.60
C VAL A 46 3.62 8.48 -3.16
N LYS A 47 4.54 9.09 -2.39
CA LYS A 47 4.28 9.53 -1.02
C LYS A 47 3.15 10.57 -1.00
N VAL A 48 3.22 11.55 -1.88
CA VAL A 48 2.20 12.61 -2.00
C VAL A 48 0.84 12.02 -2.38
N ILE A 49 0.80 11.12 -3.38
CA ILE A 49 -0.43 10.46 -3.84
C ILE A 49 -1.05 9.63 -2.71
N VAL A 50 -0.26 8.82 -2.01
CA VAL A 50 -0.77 7.98 -0.91
C VAL A 50 -1.37 8.83 0.20
N ARG A 51 -0.68 9.91 0.60
CA ARG A 51 -1.19 10.84 1.61
C ARG A 51 -2.49 11.51 1.18
N ASP A 52 -2.52 12.06 -0.03
CA ASP A 52 -3.70 12.74 -0.57
C ASP A 52 -4.90 11.78 -0.68
N LEU A 53 -4.68 10.54 -1.14
CA LEU A 53 -5.72 9.51 -1.18
C LEU A 53 -6.21 9.13 0.23
N ALA A 54 -5.32 9.00 1.21
CA ALA A 54 -5.69 8.69 2.59
C ALA A 54 -6.54 9.81 3.21
N VAL A 55 -6.18 11.08 2.98
CA VAL A 55 -6.95 12.25 3.42
C VAL A 55 -8.33 12.28 2.74
N ARG A 56 -8.39 12.08 1.42
CA ARG A 56 -9.67 12.05 0.67
C ARG A 56 -10.58 10.90 1.11
N ALA A 57 -10.00 9.76 1.46
CA ALA A 57 -10.70 8.61 2.01
C ALA A 57 -11.06 8.77 3.51
N ARG A 58 -10.71 9.90 4.14
CA ARG A 58 -10.94 10.19 5.56
C ARG A 58 -10.36 9.13 6.50
N VAL A 59 -9.21 8.57 6.14
CA VAL A 59 -8.47 7.66 7.02
C VAL A 59 -7.98 8.45 8.23
N PRO A 60 -8.20 7.99 9.48
CA PRO A 60 -7.67 8.63 10.67
C PRO A 60 -6.15 8.81 10.57
N GLY A 61 -5.66 10.03 10.77
CA GLY A 61 -4.24 10.37 10.61
C GLY A 61 -3.73 10.29 9.16
N GLY A 62 -4.61 10.43 8.17
CA GLY A 62 -4.35 10.29 6.73
C GLY A 62 -3.13 11.08 6.23
N GLU A 63 -2.86 12.24 6.83
CA GLU A 63 -1.72 13.11 6.56
C GLU A 63 -0.36 12.48 6.85
N SER A 64 -0.30 11.49 7.74
CA SER A 64 0.92 10.77 8.12
C SER A 64 1.24 9.57 7.23
N PHE A 65 0.32 9.18 6.33
CA PHE A 65 0.51 8.01 5.49
C PHE A 65 1.56 8.25 4.41
N THR A 66 2.39 7.23 4.18
CA THR A 66 3.41 7.22 3.13
C THR A 66 3.43 5.88 2.41
N ALA A 67 4.22 5.77 1.34
CA ALA A 67 4.47 4.48 0.68
C ALA A 67 4.99 3.40 1.65
N HIS A 68 5.75 3.78 2.69
CA HIS A 68 6.22 2.84 3.70
C HIS A 68 5.10 2.30 4.58
N SER A 69 4.05 3.09 4.82
CA SER A 69 2.85 2.66 5.55
C SER A 69 2.15 1.52 4.82
N LEU A 70 2.08 1.57 3.48
CA LEU A 70 1.53 0.48 2.66
C LEU A 70 2.36 -0.80 2.77
N ARG A 71 3.69 -0.68 2.75
CA ARG A 71 4.59 -1.83 2.91
C ARG A 71 4.46 -2.46 4.31
N ALA A 72 4.39 -1.63 5.34
CA ALA A 72 4.15 -2.08 6.71
C ALA A 72 2.79 -2.76 6.86
N GLY A 73 1.73 -2.11 6.39
CA GLY A 73 0.36 -2.62 6.43
C GLY A 73 0.21 -3.95 5.69
N GLY A 74 0.84 -4.11 4.52
CA GLY A 74 0.84 -5.37 3.79
C GLY A 74 1.44 -6.53 4.59
N ALA A 75 2.56 -6.31 5.28
CA ALA A 75 3.15 -7.33 6.17
C ALA A 75 2.24 -7.62 7.38
N THR A 76 1.68 -6.59 8.01
CA THR A 76 0.74 -6.72 9.13
C THR A 76 -0.48 -7.55 8.74
N VAL A 77 -1.11 -7.23 7.61
CA VAL A 77 -2.32 -7.93 7.12
C VAL A 77 -2.00 -9.37 6.70
N ALA A 78 -0.87 -9.61 6.01
CA ALA A 78 -0.46 -10.96 5.63
C ALA A 78 -0.24 -11.85 6.86
N TYR A 79 0.40 -11.31 7.91
CA TYR A 79 0.60 -12.05 9.15
C TYR A 79 -0.72 -12.30 9.88
N ALA A 80 -1.61 -11.31 9.94
CA ALA A 80 -2.96 -11.48 10.49
C ALA A 80 -3.78 -12.57 9.76
N ALA A 81 -3.52 -12.77 8.46
CA ALA A 81 -4.09 -13.85 7.67
C ALA A 81 -3.39 -15.22 7.83
N GLY A 82 -2.41 -15.34 8.75
CA GLY A 82 -1.72 -16.58 9.06
C GLY A 82 -0.54 -16.91 8.13
N VAL A 83 -0.11 -15.98 7.26
CA VAL A 83 1.04 -16.23 6.38
C VAL A 83 2.32 -16.33 7.23
N PRO A 84 3.17 -17.36 7.02
CA PRO A 84 4.40 -17.52 7.79
C PRO A 84 5.35 -16.31 7.66
N VAL A 85 5.97 -15.94 8.78
CA VAL A 85 6.91 -14.81 8.86
C VAL A 85 8.05 -14.93 7.84
N SER A 86 8.54 -16.15 7.59
CA SER A 86 9.59 -16.40 6.59
C SER A 86 9.16 -16.04 5.17
N VAL A 87 7.91 -16.31 4.81
CA VAL A 87 7.32 -15.97 3.51
C VAL A 87 7.13 -14.46 3.40
N ILE A 88 6.63 -13.81 4.45
CA ILE A 88 6.47 -12.35 4.51
C ILE A 88 7.83 -11.64 4.42
N ALA A 89 8.82 -12.12 5.18
CA ALA A 89 10.19 -11.61 5.16
C ALA A 89 10.80 -11.70 3.76
N LYS A 90 10.68 -12.88 3.12
CA LYS A 90 11.15 -13.09 1.74
C LYS A 90 10.44 -12.16 0.75
N HIS A 91 9.11 -12.06 0.82
CA HIS A 91 8.33 -11.21 -0.09
C HIS A 91 8.69 -9.73 0.07
N GLY A 92 8.77 -9.25 1.32
CA GLY A 92 9.13 -7.88 1.63
C GLY A 92 10.63 -7.59 1.60
N ARG A 93 11.48 -8.57 1.27
CA ARG A 93 12.95 -8.47 1.26
C ARG A 93 13.53 -7.96 2.58
N TRP A 94 13.02 -8.47 3.69
CA TRP A 94 13.61 -8.30 5.01
C TRP A 94 14.46 -9.53 5.34
N ALA A 95 15.56 -9.33 6.08
CA ALA A 95 16.20 -10.43 6.78
C ALA A 95 15.19 -11.06 7.76
N LEU A 96 15.24 -12.37 7.95
CA LEU A 96 14.28 -13.07 8.81
C LEU A 96 14.28 -12.53 10.25
N ALA A 97 15.46 -12.20 10.77
CA ALA A 97 15.65 -11.59 12.08
C ALA A 97 15.52 -10.05 12.08
N SER A 98 15.00 -9.44 11.01
CA SER A 98 14.94 -7.98 10.94
C SER A 98 13.99 -7.42 12.01
N PRO A 99 14.43 -6.44 12.82
CA PRO A 99 13.57 -5.82 13.83
C PRO A 99 12.35 -5.12 13.20
N VAL A 100 12.43 -4.74 11.93
CA VAL A 100 11.34 -4.06 11.20
C VAL A 100 10.16 -5.00 10.99
N VAL A 101 10.37 -6.19 10.41
CA VAL A 101 9.29 -7.15 10.17
C VAL A 101 8.73 -7.69 11.50
N LEU A 102 9.61 -7.97 12.46
CA LEU A 102 9.22 -8.41 13.80
C LEU A 102 8.40 -7.36 14.55
N ARG A 103 8.60 -6.06 14.31
CA ARG A 103 7.77 -5.01 14.89
C ARG A 103 6.35 -5.02 14.32
N TYR A 104 6.18 -5.28 13.03
CA TYR A 104 4.85 -5.37 12.41
C TYR A 104 4.08 -6.59 12.91
N ILE A 105 4.77 -7.73 13.05
CA ILE A 105 4.23 -8.97 13.63
C ILE A 105 3.79 -8.77 15.08
N ARG A 106 4.67 -8.24 15.92
CA ARG A 106 4.35 -7.92 17.33
C ARG A 106 3.19 -6.95 17.47
N ALA A 107 2.99 -6.04 16.51
CA ALA A 107 1.83 -5.16 16.52
C ALA A 107 0.54 -5.98 16.37
N VAL A 108 0.49 -6.97 15.46
CA VAL A 108 -0.66 -7.87 15.30
C VAL A 108 -0.87 -8.75 16.53
N ASP A 109 0.20 -9.36 17.04
CA ASP A 109 0.10 -10.22 18.23
C ASP A 109 -0.44 -9.44 19.44
N ARG A 110 -0.07 -8.15 19.62
CA ARG A 110 -0.68 -7.31 20.68
C ARG A 110 -2.19 -7.12 20.55
N TRP A 111 -2.72 -7.11 19.32
CA TRP A 111 -4.16 -7.02 19.09
C TRP A 111 -4.87 -8.36 19.25
N ARG A 112 -4.21 -9.47 18.86
CA ARG A 112 -4.75 -10.84 18.96
C ARG A 112 -4.71 -11.36 20.40
N ASP A 113 -3.53 -11.23 21.01
CA ASP A 113 -3.12 -11.80 22.29
C ASP A 113 -3.01 -10.69 23.35
N ASN A 114 -4.09 -9.92 23.50
CA ASN A 114 -4.19 -8.99 24.64
C ASN A 114 -4.23 -9.85 25.92
N ALA A 115 -3.21 -9.74 26.77
CA ALA A 115 -3.09 -10.49 28.02
C ALA A 115 -4.27 -10.28 28.99
N MET A 116 -5.06 -9.21 28.80
CA MET A 116 -6.27 -8.93 29.58
C MET A 116 -7.55 -9.51 28.94
N ARG A 117 -7.45 -10.15 27.78
CA ARG A 117 -8.60 -10.77 27.09
C ARG A 117 -8.97 -12.07 27.81
N GLY A 118 -10.01 -12.01 28.63
CA GLY A 118 -10.44 -13.11 29.51
C GLY A 118 -10.07 -12.94 30.98
N VAL A 119 -9.39 -11.85 31.34
CA VAL A 119 -9.23 -11.43 32.74
C VAL A 119 -10.39 -10.49 33.04
N GLY A 120 -11.50 -11.06 33.50
CA GLY A 120 -12.71 -10.30 33.83
C GLY A 120 -12.46 -9.26 34.93
N LEU A 121 -12.69 -8.00 34.60
CA LEU A 121 -13.15 -6.95 35.50
C LEU A 121 -14.37 -6.30 34.86
#